data_AF-A0A939G5R7-F1
#
_entry.id   AF-A0A939G5R7-F1
#
_cell.length_a   1.000
_cell.length_b   1.000
_cell.length_c   1.000
_cell.angle_alpha   90.00
_cell.angle_beta   90.00
_cell.angle_gamma   90.00
#
_symmetry.space_group_name_H-M   'P 1'
#
loop_
_entity.id
_entity.type
_entity.pdbx_description
1 polymer ?
#
loop_
_entity_poly.entity_id
_entity_poly.type
_entity_poly.pdbx_seq_one_letter_code
_entity_poly.pdbx_strand_id
1 'polypeptide(L)'
;MKPLLFIVFFLLSFMEQRTDALWYIKVFKAKGLDKKYQLSSFLQPTYIRADFNGDSLEDVALTITEKSTNRKGILLIHKKSNNIYIFGAGTNFGSGGNNFKWIDRWGLYNNKTASEAQFDEATGDMIDGKEIKLNHPGILLEDHEDGAFISGGILYWNGKNYSWIHQGE
;
A
#
# COMPACT_ATOMS: atom_id res chain seq x y z
N MET A 1 3.03 58.59 -13.07
CA MET A 1 3.49 57.20 -13.31
C MET A 1 2.93 56.32 -12.19
N LYS A 2 2.14 55.29 -12.54
CA LYS A 2 1.48 54.39 -11.58
C LYS A 2 2.42 53.25 -11.18
N PRO A 3 2.61 52.91 -9.89
CA PRO A 3 3.24 51.66 -9.53
C PRO A 3 2.22 50.53 -9.66
N LEU A 4 2.63 49.50 -10.39
CA LEU A 4 1.89 48.31 -10.76
C LEU A 4 1.73 47.39 -9.55
N LEU A 5 0.47 47.06 -9.24
CA LEU A 5 0.04 46.07 -8.26
C LEU A 5 0.52 44.68 -8.72
N PHE A 6 1.60 44.14 -8.14
CA PHE A 6 2.13 42.80 -8.46
C PHE A 6 2.57 42.04 -7.20
N ILE A 7 1.75 42.04 -6.15
CA ILE A 7 2.02 41.22 -4.95
C ILE A 7 0.71 40.64 -4.42
N VAL A 8 0.04 39.77 -5.18
CA VAL A 8 -1.08 38.96 -4.64
C VAL A 8 -1.04 37.49 -5.10
N PHE A 9 -0.18 37.09 -6.04
CA PHE A 9 -0.23 35.72 -6.58
C PHE A 9 0.60 34.66 -5.83
N PHE A 10 1.43 35.02 -4.84
CA PHE A 10 2.30 34.06 -4.16
C PHE A 10 1.77 33.51 -2.82
N LEU A 11 0.64 34.04 -2.32
CA LEU A 11 0.07 33.65 -1.02
C LEU A 11 -1.00 32.55 -1.11
N LEU A 12 -1.63 32.34 -2.26
CA LEU A 12 -2.66 31.29 -2.43
C LEU A 12 -2.07 29.88 -2.51
N SER A 13 -0.90 29.72 -3.14
CA SER A 13 -0.23 28.41 -3.30
C SER A 13 0.22 27.80 -1.97
N PHE A 14 0.49 28.62 -0.95
CA PHE A 14 0.90 28.15 0.37
C PHE A 14 -0.27 27.71 1.27
N MET A 15 -1.50 28.17 1.01
CA MET A 15 -2.68 27.74 1.75
C MET A 15 -3.27 26.43 1.18
N GLU A 16 -3.18 26.24 -0.13
CA GLU A 16 -3.63 25.02 -0.82
C GLU A 16 -2.77 23.79 -0.47
N GLN A 17 -1.49 24.01 -0.16
CA GLN A 17 -0.56 22.93 0.22
C GLN A 17 -0.84 22.36 1.63
N ARG A 18 -1.50 23.11 2.52
CA ARG A 18 -1.80 22.65 3.90
C ARG A 18 -3.08 21.81 3.99
N THR A 19 -4.02 21.99 3.08
CA THR A 19 -5.30 21.24 3.06
C THR A 19 -5.17 19.82 2.52
N ASP A 20 -4.08 19.53 1.80
CA ASP A 20 -3.83 18.24 1.13
C ASP A 20 -3.05 17.23 2.00
N ALA A 21 -2.52 17.67 3.15
CA ALA A 21 -1.59 16.86 3.96
C ALA A 21 -2.17 15.50 4.45
N LEU A 22 -3.50 15.37 4.55
CA LEU A 22 -4.17 14.17 5.05
C LEU A 22 -5.54 13.93 4.37
N TRP A 23 -5.65 14.18 3.07
CA TRP A 23 -6.91 14.02 2.31
C TRP A 23 -7.58 12.66 2.54
N TYR A 24 -6.78 11.60 2.69
CA TYR A 24 -7.24 10.24 2.91
C TYR A 24 -7.95 10.03 4.24
N ILE A 25 -7.68 10.83 5.27
CA ILE A 25 -8.42 10.77 6.54
C ILE A 25 -9.87 11.21 6.32
N LYS A 26 -10.08 12.22 5.48
CA LYS A 26 -11.42 12.67 5.10
C LYS A 26 -12.15 11.57 4.32
N VAL A 27 -11.48 10.94 3.36
CA VAL A 27 -12.04 9.82 2.59
C VAL A 27 -12.36 8.63 3.50
N PHE A 28 -11.46 8.26 4.41
CA PHE A 28 -11.62 7.18 5.37
C PHE A 28 -12.91 7.35 6.20
N LYS A 29 -13.13 8.55 6.76
CA LYS A 29 -14.35 8.88 7.51
C LYS A 29 -15.59 8.99 6.62
N ALA A 30 -15.49 9.68 5.49
CA ALA A 30 -16.63 9.91 4.59
C ALA A 30 -17.19 8.60 4.02
N LYS A 31 -16.33 7.58 3.83
CA LYS A 31 -16.72 6.24 3.39
C LYS A 31 -17.16 5.33 4.55
N GLY A 32 -17.18 5.84 5.78
CA GLY A 32 -17.60 5.10 6.98
C GLY A 32 -16.67 3.95 7.38
N LEU A 33 -15.42 3.96 6.89
CA LEU A 33 -14.43 2.91 7.17
C LEU A 33 -14.05 2.89 8.65
N ASP A 34 -14.09 4.05 9.30
CA ASP A 34 -13.84 4.24 10.73
C ASP A 34 -14.84 3.49 11.63
N LYS A 35 -15.97 3.03 11.11
CA LYS A 35 -16.91 2.18 11.86
C LYS A 35 -16.36 0.77 12.07
N LYS A 36 -15.65 0.23 11.07
CA LYS A 36 -15.15 -1.17 11.07
C LYS A 36 -13.66 -1.26 11.37
N TYR A 37 -12.89 -0.28 10.90
CA TYR A 37 -11.44 -0.27 10.98
C TYR A 37 -10.95 0.91 11.82
N GLN A 38 -9.78 0.76 12.41
CA GLN A 38 -9.01 1.87 12.96
C GLN A 38 -7.68 1.96 12.20
N LEU A 39 -7.19 3.19 12.03
CA LEU A 39 -5.81 3.40 11.61
C LEU A 39 -4.90 2.86 12.71
N SER A 40 -3.84 2.18 12.32
CA SER A 40 -2.91 1.55 13.24
C SER A 40 -1.49 2.03 12.98
N SER A 41 -0.56 1.59 13.82
CA SER A 41 0.86 1.89 13.71
C SER A 41 1.71 0.65 13.98
N PHE A 42 1.17 -0.53 13.59
CA PHE A 42 1.84 -1.81 13.82
C PHE A 42 3.03 -2.05 12.88
N LEU A 43 3.15 -1.25 11.81
CA LEU A 43 4.34 -1.17 10.95
C LEU A 43 4.79 0.28 10.86
N GLN A 44 6.06 0.47 10.50
CA GLN A 44 6.65 1.79 10.22
C GLN A 44 7.20 1.84 8.79
N PRO A 45 7.00 2.96 8.06
CA PRO A 45 6.16 4.11 8.44
C PRO A 45 4.67 3.70 8.56
N THR A 46 3.82 4.49 9.23
CA THR A 46 2.39 4.14 9.40
C THR A 46 1.58 4.22 8.11
N TYR A 47 2.12 4.91 7.12
CA TYR A 47 1.60 5.04 5.76
C TYR A 47 2.73 5.16 4.74
N ILE A 48 2.44 4.80 3.51
CA ILE A 48 3.32 5.00 2.34
C ILE A 48 2.52 5.63 1.20
N ARG A 49 3.21 6.36 0.33
CA ARG A 49 2.62 7.04 -0.83
C ARG A 49 3.43 6.75 -2.08
N ALA A 50 2.72 6.51 -3.18
CA ALA A 50 3.27 6.34 -4.52
C ALA A 50 2.10 6.35 -5.52
N ASP A 51 2.39 6.47 -6.81
CA ASP A 51 1.42 6.21 -7.87
C ASP A 51 1.28 4.69 -8.10
N PHE A 52 0.46 4.02 -7.29
CA PHE A 52 0.35 2.56 -7.30
C PHE A 52 -0.41 2.02 -8.52
N ASN A 53 -1.26 2.84 -9.14
CA ASN A 53 -2.14 2.42 -10.24
C ASN A 53 -1.78 3.00 -11.61
N GLY A 54 -0.81 3.92 -11.68
CA GLY A 54 -0.33 4.53 -12.91
C GLY A 54 -1.11 5.76 -13.38
N ASP A 55 -1.95 6.36 -12.54
CA ASP A 55 -2.76 7.52 -12.91
C ASP A 55 -2.05 8.87 -12.73
N SER A 56 -0.75 8.83 -12.38
CA SER A 56 0.14 9.96 -12.13
C SER A 56 -0.19 10.80 -10.89
N LEU A 57 -1.07 10.33 -10.02
CA LEU A 57 -1.33 10.93 -8.71
C LEU A 57 -0.81 10.02 -7.58
N GLU A 58 -0.32 10.63 -6.50
CA GLU A 58 0.14 9.86 -5.34
C GLU A 58 -1.04 9.31 -4.53
N ASP A 59 -1.21 8.00 -4.64
CA ASP A 59 -2.09 7.21 -3.79
C ASP A 59 -1.51 7.07 -2.39
N VAL A 60 -2.28 6.47 -1.48
CA VAL A 60 -1.81 6.20 -0.12
C VAL A 60 -2.20 4.80 0.32
N ALA A 61 -1.26 4.10 0.93
CA ALA A 61 -1.51 2.89 1.70
C ALA A 61 -1.29 3.15 3.19
N LEU A 62 -2.21 2.64 4.01
CA LEU A 62 -2.34 2.89 5.44
C LEU A 62 -2.39 1.56 6.16
N THR A 63 -1.70 1.45 7.29
CA THR A 63 -1.92 0.32 8.19
C THR A 63 -3.27 0.47 8.91
N ILE A 64 -4.02 -0.62 8.97
CA ILE A 64 -5.32 -0.68 9.64
C ILE A 64 -5.47 -1.91 10.52
N THR A 65 -6.40 -1.85 11.46
CA THR A 65 -6.83 -2.98 12.28
C THR A 65 -8.36 -3.06 12.27
N GLU A 66 -8.91 -4.25 12.00
CA GLU A 66 -10.34 -4.51 12.12
C GLU A 66 -10.72 -4.52 13.60
N LYS A 67 -11.66 -3.65 14.01
CA LYS A 67 -11.98 -3.41 15.42
C LYS A 67 -12.56 -4.63 16.14
N SER A 68 -13.34 -5.45 15.44
CA SER A 68 -14.03 -6.61 16.04
C SER A 68 -13.12 -7.82 16.23
N THR A 69 -12.13 -8.01 15.36
CA THR A 69 -11.28 -9.22 15.34
C THR A 69 -9.82 -8.96 15.71
N ASN A 70 -9.42 -7.68 15.78
CA ASN A 70 -8.03 -7.25 15.88
C ASN A 70 -7.11 -7.74 14.74
N ARG A 71 -7.67 -8.20 13.62
CA ARG A 71 -6.87 -8.58 12.44
C ARG A 71 -6.23 -7.34 11.84
N LYS A 72 -4.94 -7.46 11.54
CA LYS A 72 -4.10 -6.43 10.93
C LYS A 72 -4.18 -6.51 9.41
N GLY A 73 -4.06 -5.36 8.76
CA GLY A 73 -4.08 -5.28 7.30
C GLY A 73 -3.64 -3.92 6.78
N ILE A 74 -3.77 -3.76 5.48
CA ILE A 74 -3.45 -2.54 4.74
C ILE A 74 -4.70 -2.05 4.01
N LEU A 75 -4.92 -0.74 4.07
CA LEU A 75 -5.94 -0.04 3.32
C LEU A 75 -5.25 0.85 2.29
N LEU A 76 -5.59 0.71 1.02
CA LEU A 76 -5.08 1.54 -0.06
C LEU A 76 -6.19 2.40 -0.65
N ILE A 77 -5.93 3.70 -0.81
CA ILE A 77 -6.85 4.65 -1.43
C ILE A 77 -6.20 5.26 -2.66
N HIS A 78 -6.88 5.13 -3.81
CA HIS A 78 -6.48 5.83 -5.03
C HIS A 78 -6.85 7.31 -4.97
N LYS A 79 -5.91 8.21 -5.26
CA LYS A 79 -6.13 9.66 -5.13
C LYS A 79 -7.19 10.18 -6.10
N LYS A 80 -7.16 9.74 -7.37
CA LYS A 80 -8.06 10.24 -8.41
C LYS A 80 -9.52 9.86 -8.19
N SER A 81 -9.75 8.60 -7.83
CA SER A 81 -11.09 7.99 -7.78
C SER A 81 -11.65 7.86 -6.36
N ASN A 82 -10.81 7.97 -5.33
CA ASN A 82 -11.13 7.54 -3.97
C ASN A 82 -11.58 6.07 -3.88
N ASN A 83 -11.15 5.22 -4.82
CA ASN A 83 -11.34 3.78 -4.72
C ASN A 83 -10.56 3.25 -3.51
N ILE A 84 -11.17 2.30 -2.80
CA ILE A 84 -10.62 1.71 -1.58
C ILE A 84 -10.37 0.23 -1.81
N TYR A 85 -9.20 -0.22 -1.39
CA TYR A 85 -8.80 -1.62 -1.39
C TYR A 85 -8.33 -2.02 0.01
N ILE A 86 -8.75 -3.20 0.47
CA ILE A 86 -8.43 -3.73 1.79
C ILE A 86 -7.74 -5.08 1.61
N PHE A 87 -6.58 -5.23 2.23
CA PHE A 87 -5.77 -6.44 2.20
C PHE A 87 -5.50 -6.88 3.64
N GLY A 88 -5.78 -8.14 3.97
CA GLY A 88 -5.82 -8.56 5.36
C GLY A 88 -7.01 -7.91 6.10
N ALA A 89 -6.84 -7.66 7.40
CA ALA A 89 -7.89 -7.08 8.27
C ALA A 89 -9.26 -7.79 8.12
N GLY A 90 -9.23 -9.13 8.05
CA GLY A 90 -10.39 -9.99 7.87
C GLY A 90 -10.75 -10.31 6.41
N THR A 91 -10.09 -9.68 5.44
CA THR A 91 -10.24 -9.96 4.01
C THR A 91 -9.05 -10.78 3.50
N ASN A 92 -9.31 -11.97 2.96
CA ASN A 92 -8.26 -12.82 2.41
C ASN A 92 -7.63 -12.21 1.16
N PHE A 93 -6.31 -12.24 1.04
CA PHE A 93 -5.61 -11.72 -0.13
C PHE A 93 -4.33 -12.51 -0.46
N GLY A 94 -4.31 -13.17 -1.62
CA GLY A 94 -3.18 -13.99 -2.06
C GLY A 94 -2.77 -15.05 -1.02
N SER A 95 -1.47 -15.36 -0.98
CA SER A 95 -0.88 -16.17 0.10
C SER A 95 -0.64 -15.38 1.39
N GLY A 96 -0.74 -14.05 1.37
CA GLY A 96 -0.62 -13.20 2.57
C GLY A 96 -1.77 -13.37 3.59
N GLY A 97 -2.84 -14.06 3.20
CA GLY A 97 -3.94 -14.44 4.08
C GLY A 97 -4.87 -13.27 4.45
N ASN A 98 -5.56 -13.40 5.58
CA ASN A 98 -6.54 -12.41 6.05
C ASN A 98 -6.10 -11.61 7.28
N ASN A 99 -4.88 -11.84 7.78
CA ASN A 99 -4.35 -11.19 8.97
C ASN A 99 -2.84 -10.97 8.84
N PHE A 100 -2.43 -9.73 8.65
CA PHE A 100 -1.06 -9.31 8.44
C PHE A 100 -0.29 -9.13 9.76
N LYS A 101 -0.53 -10.02 10.75
CA LYS A 101 0.21 -10.02 12.01
C LYS A 101 1.64 -10.54 11.85
N TRP A 102 1.86 -11.38 10.84
CA TRP A 102 3.15 -11.96 10.47
C TRP A 102 4.12 -10.95 9.82
N ILE A 103 3.62 -9.79 9.40
CA ILE A 103 4.45 -8.78 8.74
C ILE A 103 5.19 -7.97 9.79
N ASP A 104 6.51 -7.90 9.64
CA ASP A 104 7.40 -7.10 10.48
C ASP A 104 7.93 -5.86 9.76
N ARG A 105 8.08 -5.95 8.43
CA ARG A 105 8.55 -4.82 7.61
C ARG A 105 7.66 -4.63 6.39
N TRP A 106 7.52 -3.38 6.00
CA TRP A 106 6.88 -3.03 4.75
C TRP A 106 7.48 -1.77 4.14
N GLY A 107 7.27 -1.59 2.85
CA GLY A 107 7.79 -0.42 2.15
C GLY A 107 7.38 -0.38 0.69
N LEU A 108 7.95 0.57 -0.05
CA LEU A 108 7.77 0.65 -1.49
C LEU A 108 8.66 -0.36 -2.20
N TYR A 109 8.08 -1.06 -3.17
CA TYR A 109 8.82 -1.87 -4.12
C TYR A 109 8.89 -1.14 -5.47
N ASN A 110 10.06 -0.60 -5.83
CA ASN A 110 10.23 0.24 -7.02
C ASN A 110 10.89 -0.47 -8.21
N ASN A 111 11.32 -1.73 -8.04
CA ASN A 111 11.93 -2.47 -9.14
C ASN A 111 10.90 -2.77 -10.23
N LYS A 112 11.35 -2.81 -11.48
CA LYS A 112 10.50 -3.07 -12.64
C LYS A 112 10.18 -4.56 -12.85
N THR A 113 10.84 -5.43 -12.10
CA THR A 113 10.62 -6.86 -12.11
C THR A 113 10.69 -7.40 -10.70
N ALA A 114 9.97 -8.49 -10.44
CA ALA A 114 10.06 -9.30 -9.25
C ALA A 114 9.99 -10.79 -9.64
N SER A 115 10.63 -11.66 -8.88
CA SER A 115 10.57 -13.11 -9.10
C SER A 115 9.52 -13.72 -8.18
N GLU A 116 8.47 -14.31 -8.74
CA GLU A 116 7.49 -15.08 -7.98
C GLU A 116 8.08 -16.45 -7.63
N ALA A 117 8.11 -16.78 -6.33
CA ALA A 117 8.49 -18.12 -5.88
C ALA A 117 7.51 -19.17 -6.44
N GLN A 118 8.06 -20.26 -6.95
CA GLN A 118 7.29 -21.39 -7.49
C GLN A 118 7.78 -22.67 -6.85
N PHE A 119 6.86 -23.61 -6.62
CA PHE A 119 7.14 -24.90 -6.03
C PHE A 119 6.58 -25.99 -6.93
N ASP A 120 7.32 -27.09 -7.07
CA ASP A 120 6.84 -28.28 -7.73
C ASP A 120 5.72 -28.92 -6.88
N GLU A 121 4.57 -29.15 -7.49
CA GLU A 121 3.37 -29.62 -6.77
C GLU A 121 3.53 -31.04 -6.19
N ALA A 122 4.42 -31.87 -6.76
CA ALA A 122 4.59 -33.25 -6.35
C ALA A 122 5.60 -33.41 -5.22
N THR A 123 6.66 -32.61 -5.24
CA THR A 123 7.79 -32.70 -4.31
C THR A 123 7.76 -31.61 -3.24
N GLY A 124 7.13 -30.47 -3.52
CA GLY A 124 7.21 -29.26 -2.70
C GLY A 124 8.52 -28.50 -2.88
N ASP A 125 9.41 -28.94 -3.77
CA ASP A 125 10.71 -28.32 -3.97
C ASP A 125 10.56 -26.98 -4.71
N MET A 126 11.37 -26.00 -4.33
CA MET A 126 11.43 -24.72 -5.04
C MET A 126 11.97 -24.93 -6.46
N ILE A 127 11.29 -24.36 -7.45
CA ILE A 127 11.72 -24.33 -8.85
C ILE A 127 12.05 -22.90 -9.29
N ASP A 128 12.55 -22.76 -10.51
CA ASP A 128 12.87 -21.46 -11.09
C ASP A 128 11.68 -20.51 -10.99
N GLY A 129 11.90 -19.38 -10.32
CA GLY A 129 10.86 -18.39 -10.10
C GLY A 129 10.38 -17.76 -11.40
N LYS A 130 9.12 -17.35 -11.41
CA LYS A 130 8.53 -16.67 -12.56
C LYS A 130 8.79 -15.17 -12.46
N GLU A 131 9.47 -14.60 -13.45
CA GLU A 131 9.63 -13.15 -13.52
C GLU A 131 8.28 -12.48 -13.84
N ILE A 132 7.90 -11.53 -12.99
CA ILE A 132 6.73 -10.66 -13.15
C ILE A 132 7.25 -9.24 -13.41
N LYS A 133 6.71 -8.59 -14.45
CA LYS A 133 6.98 -7.18 -14.74
C LYS A 133 6.02 -6.27 -13.98
N LEU A 134 6.56 -5.25 -13.32
CA LEU A 134 5.83 -4.24 -12.58
C LEU A 134 5.93 -2.90 -13.30
N ASN A 135 4.79 -2.40 -13.77
CA ASN A 135 4.71 -1.10 -14.44
C ASN A 135 4.72 0.07 -13.44
N HIS A 136 4.22 -0.18 -12.22
CA HIS A 136 4.04 0.78 -11.14
C HIS A 136 4.69 0.27 -9.86
N PRO A 137 5.02 1.16 -8.90
CA PRO A 137 5.44 0.75 -7.57
C PRO A 137 4.49 -0.27 -6.95
N GLY A 138 5.06 -1.25 -6.24
CA GLY A 138 4.35 -2.18 -5.38
C GLY A 138 4.51 -1.82 -3.91
N ILE A 139 3.85 -2.60 -3.05
CA ILE A 139 4.02 -2.59 -1.60
C ILE A 139 4.69 -3.89 -1.21
N LEU A 140 5.92 -3.79 -0.73
CA LEU A 140 6.69 -4.90 -0.19
C LEU A 140 6.23 -5.19 1.24
N LEU A 141 6.07 -6.47 1.55
CA LEU A 141 5.61 -6.99 2.84
C LEU A 141 6.51 -8.17 3.22
N GLU A 142 7.18 -8.08 4.36
CA GLU A 142 8.20 -9.06 4.75
C GLU A 142 8.00 -9.54 6.20
N ASP A 143 8.22 -10.83 6.37
CA ASP A 143 8.41 -11.53 7.63
C ASP A 143 9.92 -11.64 7.91
N HIS A 144 10.35 -11.27 9.11
CA HIS A 144 11.77 -11.36 9.50
C HIS A 144 11.91 -12.06 10.86
N GLU A 145 12.63 -13.18 10.89
CA GLU A 145 13.01 -13.85 12.13
C GLU A 145 14.49 -13.61 12.39
N ASP A 146 14.85 -13.17 13.61
CA ASP A 146 16.21 -12.82 14.01
C ASP A 146 16.97 -11.89 13.03
N GLY A 147 16.22 -11.03 12.33
CA GLY A 147 16.74 -10.06 11.37
C GLY A 147 17.02 -10.62 9.97
N ALA A 148 16.74 -11.89 9.72
CA ALA A 148 16.78 -12.52 8.41
C ALA A 148 15.39 -12.53 7.77
N PHE A 149 15.33 -12.30 6.46
CA PHE A 149 14.11 -12.45 5.67
C PHE A 149 13.70 -13.93 5.64
N ILE A 150 12.43 -14.21 5.96
CA ILE A 150 11.86 -15.57 5.94
C ILE A 150 10.91 -15.73 4.77
N SER A 151 9.85 -14.92 4.76
CA SER A 151 8.81 -14.96 3.74
C SER A 151 8.27 -13.56 3.47
N GLY A 152 7.49 -13.43 2.41
CA GLY A 152 6.83 -12.17 2.13
C GLY A 152 6.02 -12.17 0.85
N GLY A 153 5.75 -10.95 0.41
CA GLY A 153 5.19 -10.73 -0.90
C GLY A 153 5.17 -9.27 -1.31
N ILE A 154 4.84 -9.08 -2.58
CA ILE A 154 4.67 -7.78 -3.18
C ILE A 154 3.23 -7.65 -3.62
N LEU A 155 2.54 -6.68 -3.03
CA LEU A 155 1.23 -6.26 -3.49
C LEU A 155 1.40 -5.23 -4.61
N TYR A 156 0.82 -5.50 -5.78
CA TYR A 156 1.04 -4.66 -6.96
C TYR A 156 -0.22 -4.54 -7.81
N TRP A 157 -0.28 -3.48 -8.61
CA TRP A 157 -1.35 -3.28 -9.60
C TRP A 157 -0.98 -3.97 -10.92
N ASN A 158 -1.84 -4.88 -11.39
CA ASN A 158 -1.61 -5.61 -12.64
C ASN A 158 -2.21 -4.90 -13.89
N GLY A 159 -2.72 -3.68 -13.72
CA GLY A 159 -3.45 -2.93 -14.76
C GLY A 159 -4.97 -2.95 -14.58
N LYS A 160 -5.50 -3.90 -13.81
CA LYS A 160 -6.96 -4.06 -13.58
C LYS A 160 -7.33 -4.21 -12.10
N ASN A 161 -6.52 -4.93 -11.33
CA ASN A 161 -6.72 -5.17 -9.91
C ASN A 161 -5.39 -5.30 -9.19
N TYR A 162 -5.44 -5.27 -7.86
CA TYR A 162 -4.30 -5.64 -7.04
C TYR A 162 -4.11 -7.16 -7.06
N SER A 163 -2.85 -7.56 -7.17
CA SER A 163 -2.38 -8.94 -7.17
C SER A 163 -1.23 -9.11 -6.17
N TRP A 164 -0.93 -10.35 -5.83
CA TRP A 164 0.13 -10.74 -4.90
C TRP A 164 1.23 -11.47 -5.67
N ILE A 165 2.48 -11.13 -5.41
CA ILE A 165 3.66 -11.89 -5.84
C ILE A 165 4.26 -12.48 -4.57
N HIS A 166 4.28 -13.79 -4.43
CA HIS A 166 4.89 -14.42 -3.27
C HIS A 166 6.42 -14.32 -3.33
N GLN A 167 7.04 -14.04 -2.19
CA GLN A 167 8.50 -13.97 -2.01
C GLN A 167 8.88 -14.92 -0.87
N GLY A 168 10.00 -15.62 -1.00
CA GLY A 168 10.48 -16.56 0.01
C GLY A 168 9.81 -17.93 -0.06
N GLU A 169 10.03 -18.72 1.00
CA GLU A 169 9.51 -20.08 1.17
C GLU A 169 8.07 -20.12 1.72
#